data_AF-A0A931Z5P1-F1
#
_entry.id   AF-A0A931Z5P1-F1
#
_cell.length_a   1.000
_cell.length_b   1.000
_cell.length_c   1.000
_cell.angle_alpha   90.00
_cell.angle_beta   90.00
_cell.angle_gamma   90.00
#
_symmetry.space_group_name_H-M   'P 1'
#
loop_
_entity.id
_entity.type
_entity.pdbx_description
1 polymer ?
#
loop_
_entity_poly.entity_id
_entity_poly.type
_entity_poly.pdbx_seq_one_letter_code
_entity_poly.pdbx_strand_id
1 'polypeptide(L)'
;ANSAAAACRSLTLNAVYGIPALLVLFVLGTLLYLFVQDHAGRFPSTLLADQYLPYYIVNFLPPGLPGMMIAAIYAAAMSTLSSVLNSLTTITITDFLRCGDGRPRPEKAQLRLAHWITIGWGVFAIGTALLARHLDSKVTI
;
A
#
# COMPACT_ATOMS: atom_id res chain seq x y z
N ALA A 1 -27.14 -8.27 -18.49
CA ALA A 1 -27.96 -8.02 -17.29
C ALA A 1 -27.48 -8.79 -16.03
N ASN A 2 -26.17 -8.90 -15.74
CA ASN A 2 -25.67 -9.56 -14.51
C ASN A 2 -24.53 -8.77 -13.83
N SER A 3 -24.41 -7.47 -14.06
CA SER A 3 -23.35 -6.62 -13.47
C SER A 3 -23.56 -6.36 -11.97
N ALA A 4 -24.80 -6.19 -11.52
CA ALA A 4 -25.12 -5.94 -10.11
C ALA A 4 -24.83 -7.16 -9.22
N ALA A 5 -25.25 -8.36 -9.63
CA ALA A 5 -25.00 -9.59 -8.89
C ALA A 5 -23.50 -9.94 -8.82
N ALA A 6 -22.74 -9.70 -9.90
CA ALA A 6 -21.29 -9.90 -9.92
C ALA A 6 -20.56 -8.92 -8.99
N ALA A 7 -20.99 -7.65 -8.93
CA ALA A 7 -20.44 -6.65 -8.02
C ALA A 7 -20.68 -7.02 -6.54
N CYS A 8 -21.90 -7.42 -6.18
CA CYS A 8 -22.20 -7.90 -4.82
C CYS A 8 -21.37 -9.15 -4.46
N ARG A 9 -21.14 -10.03 -5.43
CA ARG A 9 -20.29 -11.21 -5.24
C ARG A 9 -18.82 -10.83 -5.00
N SER A 10 -18.28 -9.84 -5.71
CA SER A 10 -16.90 -9.36 -5.43
C SER A 10 -16.78 -8.68 -4.07
N LEU A 11 -17.80 -7.90 -3.64
CA LEU A 11 -17.80 -7.28 -2.32
C LEU A 11 -17.87 -8.33 -1.20
N THR A 12 -18.75 -9.32 -1.34
CA THR A 12 -18.89 -10.39 -0.34
C THR A 12 -17.63 -11.26 -0.26
N LEU A 13 -17.00 -11.59 -1.39
CA LEU A 13 -15.72 -12.31 -1.39
C LEU A 13 -14.63 -11.49 -0.68
N ASN A 14 -14.47 -10.20 -1.01
CA ASN A 14 -13.50 -9.35 -0.34
C ASN A 14 -13.77 -9.24 1.16
N ALA A 15 -15.03 -9.15 1.59
CA ALA A 15 -15.38 -9.12 3.00
C ALA A 15 -15.04 -10.45 3.70
N VAL A 16 -15.36 -11.59 3.08
CA VAL A 16 -15.09 -12.93 3.61
C VAL A 16 -13.59 -13.19 3.78
N TYR A 17 -12.75 -12.70 2.86
CA TYR A 17 -11.29 -12.84 2.99
C TYR A 17 -10.66 -11.72 3.85
N GLY A 18 -11.20 -10.52 3.82
CA GLY A 18 -10.67 -9.35 4.52
C GLY A 18 -10.88 -9.41 6.03
N ILE A 19 -12.04 -9.90 6.50
CA ILE A 19 -12.34 -9.97 7.93
C ILE A 19 -11.37 -10.91 8.68
N PRO A 20 -11.11 -12.15 8.23
CA PRO A 20 -10.11 -13.01 8.86
C PRO A 20 -8.70 -12.42 8.81
N ALA A 21 -8.32 -11.78 7.71
CA ALA A 21 -7.00 -11.15 7.59
C ALA A 21 -6.81 -10.01 8.61
N LEU A 22 -7.84 -9.19 8.83
CA LEU A 22 -7.84 -8.15 9.86
C LEU A 22 -7.77 -8.74 11.28
N LEU A 23 -8.49 -9.83 11.55
CA LEU A 23 -8.41 -10.52 12.85
C LEU A 23 -7.00 -11.04 13.11
N VAL A 24 -6.36 -11.64 12.10
CA VAL A 24 -4.96 -12.09 12.22
C VAL A 24 -4.04 -10.92 12.54
N LEU A 25 -4.16 -9.79 11.85
CA LEU A 25 -3.36 -8.59 12.13
C LEU A 25 -3.62 -8.04 13.54
N PHE A 26 -4.87 -8.05 14.00
CA PHE A 26 -5.23 -7.60 15.35
C PHE A 26 -4.63 -8.50 16.43
N VAL A 27 -4.71 -9.81 16.25
CA VAL A 27 -4.10 -10.78 17.18
C VAL A 27 -2.58 -10.65 17.17
N LEU A 28 -1.95 -10.52 16.00
CA LEU A 28 -0.50 -10.29 15.88
C LEU A 28 -0.05 -9.01 16.57
N GLY A 29 -0.78 -7.91 16.38
CA GLY A 29 -0.51 -6.64 17.06
C GLY A 29 -0.64 -6.75 18.57
N THR A 30 -1.67 -7.45 19.05
CA THR A 30 -1.87 -7.71 20.49
C THR A 30 -0.75 -8.57 21.07
N LEU A 31 -0.34 -9.63 20.37
CA LEU A 31 0.77 -10.49 20.79
C LEU A 31 2.09 -9.72 20.83
N LEU A 32 2.35 -8.89 19.82
CA LEU A 32 3.53 -8.02 19.80
C LEU A 32 3.52 -7.04 20.99
N TYR A 33 2.37 -6.45 21.30
CA TYR A 33 2.24 -5.53 22.44
C TYR A 33 2.58 -6.22 23.78
N LEU A 34 2.07 -7.43 24.01
CA LEU A 34 2.41 -8.21 25.20
C LEU A 34 3.90 -8.61 25.20
N PHE A 35 4.45 -8.98 24.05
CA PHE A 35 5.86 -9.31 23.91
C PHE A 35 6.78 -8.14 24.25
N VAL A 36 6.45 -6.93 23.77
CA VAL A 36 7.19 -5.69 24.05
C VAL A 36 7.17 -5.38 25.55
N GLN A 37 6.05 -5.61 26.24
CA GLN A 37 5.98 -5.40 27.70
C GLN A 37 6.89 -6.37 28.47
N ASP A 38 6.90 -7.64 28.09
CA ASP A 38 7.74 -8.67 28.73
C ASP A 38 9.24 -8.44 28.45
N HIS A 39 9.56 -7.86 27.29
CA HIS A 39 10.93 -7.62 26.82
C HIS A 39 11.30 -6.14 26.74
N ALA A 40 10.73 -5.29 27.62
CA ALA A 40 10.85 -3.84 27.55
C ALA A 40 12.31 -3.33 27.46
N GLY A 41 13.27 -4.03 28.07
CA GLY A 41 14.70 -3.68 28.03
C GLY A 41 15.40 -3.91 26.68
N ARG A 42 14.76 -4.57 25.70
CA ARG A 42 15.34 -4.86 24.37
C ARG A 42 14.83 -3.94 23.26
N PHE A 43 13.85 -3.09 23.56
CA PHE A 43 13.29 -2.14 22.62
C PHE A 43 13.76 -0.72 22.97
N PRO A 44 14.28 0.06 22.00
CA PRO A 44 14.62 1.45 22.22
C PRO A 44 13.37 2.27 22.54
N SER A 45 13.45 3.15 23.54
CA SER A 45 12.35 4.04 23.95
C SER A 45 12.01 5.12 22.93
N THR A 46 12.83 5.28 21.89
CA THR A 46 12.63 6.22 20.78
C THR A 46 11.76 5.68 19.65
N LEU A 47 11.34 4.41 19.72
CA LEU A 47 10.51 3.80 18.67
C LEU A 47 9.10 4.38 18.68
N LEU A 48 8.67 4.83 17.50
CA LEU A 48 7.28 5.17 17.25
C LEU A 48 6.42 3.89 17.16
N ALA A 49 5.11 4.03 17.36
CA ALA A 49 4.17 2.90 17.42
C ALA A 49 4.21 2.00 16.18
N ASP A 50 4.42 2.57 15.00
CA ASP A 50 4.52 1.89 13.70
C ASP A 50 5.86 1.17 13.48
N GLN A 51 6.88 1.46 14.29
CA GLN A 51 8.23 0.91 14.14
C GLN A 51 8.49 -0.37 14.96
N TYR A 52 7.62 -0.70 15.92
CA TYR A 52 7.78 -1.88 16.77
C TYR A 52 7.75 -3.20 15.98
N LEU A 53 6.82 -3.32 15.02
CA LEU A 53 6.70 -4.54 14.21
C LEU A 53 7.92 -4.76 13.29
N PRO A 54 8.38 -3.77 12.50
CA PRO A 54 9.62 -3.89 11.74
C PRO A 54 10.84 -4.21 12.62
N TYR A 55 10.95 -3.56 13.79
CA TYR A 55 12.04 -3.83 14.72
C TYR A 55 12.03 -5.28 15.23
N TYR A 56 10.85 -5.80 15.56
CA TYR A 56 10.68 -7.20 15.95
C TYR A 56 11.10 -8.17 14.84
N ILE A 57 10.65 -7.92 13.61
CA ILE A 57 10.96 -8.77 12.44
C ILE A 57 12.46 -8.87 12.20
N VAL A 58 13.22 -7.78 12.37
CA VAL A 58 14.66 -7.78 12.08
C VAL A 58 15.48 -8.37 13.23
N ASN A 59 15.10 -8.11 14.49
CA ASN A 59 15.96 -8.39 15.64
C ASN A 59 15.62 -9.68 16.39
N PHE A 60 14.40 -10.21 16.26
CA PHE A 60 13.93 -11.35 17.08
C PHE A 60 13.58 -12.60 16.26
N LEU A 61 13.43 -12.49 14.94
CA LEU A 61 13.18 -13.67 14.09
C LEU A 61 14.48 -14.44 13.80
N PRO A 62 14.40 -15.77 13.69
CA PRO A 62 15.52 -16.59 13.27
C PRO A 62 15.98 -16.23 11.84
N PRO A 63 17.25 -16.48 11.50
CA PRO A 63 17.80 -16.14 10.19
C PRO A 63 16.97 -16.78 9.06
N GLY A 64 16.78 -16.04 7.96
CA GLY A 64 16.00 -16.45 6.80
C GLY A 64 14.56 -15.92 6.79
N LEU A 65 13.86 -15.89 7.93
CA LEU A 65 12.48 -15.38 8.00
C LEU A 65 12.34 -13.86 7.80
N PRO A 66 13.25 -12.99 8.30
CA PRO A 66 13.12 -11.54 8.11
C PRO A 66 13.08 -11.17 6.62
N GLY A 67 13.92 -11.81 5.79
CA GLY A 67 13.93 -11.60 4.35
C GLY A 67 12.62 -12.02 3.68
N MET A 68 12.05 -13.16 4.08
CA MET A 68 10.74 -13.60 3.59
C MET A 68 9.62 -12.63 3.97
N MET A 69 9.62 -12.12 5.20
CA MET A 69 8.62 -11.17 5.67
C MET A 69 8.72 -9.84 4.92
N ILE A 70 9.92 -9.30 4.74
CA ILE A 70 10.13 -8.06 3.99
C ILE A 70 9.66 -8.25 2.54
N ALA A 71 9.98 -9.38 1.91
CA ALA A 71 9.53 -9.69 0.55
C ALA A 71 7.99 -9.78 0.47
N ALA A 72 7.34 -10.43 1.43
CA ALA A 72 5.88 -10.56 1.48
C ALA A 72 5.18 -9.20 1.66
N ILE A 73 5.69 -8.35 2.56
CA ILE A 73 5.18 -6.99 2.78
C ILE A 73 5.33 -6.16 1.51
N TYR A 74 6.49 -6.27 0.84
CA TYR A 74 6.73 -5.54 -0.39
C TYR A 74 5.81 -6.00 -1.53
N ALA A 75 5.59 -7.31 -1.66
CA ALA A 75 4.65 -7.86 -2.63
C ALA A 75 3.20 -7.39 -2.36
N ALA A 76 2.77 -7.38 -1.10
CA ALA A 76 1.46 -6.86 -0.70
C ALA A 76 1.33 -5.36 -1.01
N ALA A 77 2.35 -4.56 -0.69
CA ALA A 77 2.38 -3.13 -0.99
C ALA A 77 2.33 -2.87 -2.50
N MET A 78 3.08 -3.63 -3.31
CA MET A 78 3.09 -3.53 -4.77
C MET A 78 1.73 -3.85 -5.38
N SER A 79 0.99 -4.83 -4.85
CA SER A 79 -0.36 -5.17 -5.31
C SER A 79 -1.31 -3.97 -5.19
N THR A 80 -1.34 -3.33 -4.01
CA THR A 80 -2.17 -2.15 -3.77
C THR A 80 -1.71 -0.97 -4.62
N LEU A 81 -0.39 -0.72 -4.67
CA LEU A 81 0.19 0.40 -5.41
C LEU A 81 -0.11 0.30 -6.91
N SER A 82 0.02 -0.91 -7.49
CA SER A 82 -0.30 -1.16 -8.90
C SER A 82 -1.78 -0.86 -9.19
N SER A 83 -2.69 -1.31 -8.33
CA SER A 83 -4.12 -1.05 -8.46
C SER A 83 -4.46 0.44 -8.41
N VAL A 84 -3.85 1.19 -7.47
CA VAL A 84 -4.05 2.64 -7.32
C VAL A 84 -3.52 3.38 -8.56
N LEU A 85 -2.29 3.10 -8.98
CA LEU A 85 -1.68 3.75 -10.14
C LEU A 85 -2.45 3.48 -11.45
N ASN A 86 -2.93 2.24 -11.62
CA ASN A 86 -3.76 1.88 -12.78
C ASN A 86 -5.10 2.64 -12.78
N SER A 87 -5.73 2.75 -11.62
CA SER A 87 -7.00 3.48 -11.46
C SER A 87 -6.81 4.99 -11.70
N LEU A 88 -5.79 5.60 -11.10
CA LEU A 88 -5.46 7.01 -11.30
C LEU A 88 -5.15 7.33 -12.76
N THR A 89 -4.36 6.48 -13.41
CA THR A 89 -4.05 6.63 -14.84
C THR A 89 -5.32 6.57 -15.68
N THR A 90 -6.19 5.61 -15.40
CA THR A 90 -7.46 5.45 -16.11
C THR A 90 -8.34 6.68 -15.94
N ILE A 91 -8.59 7.13 -14.69
CA ILE A 91 -9.38 8.32 -14.37
C ILE A 91 -8.80 9.57 -15.05
N THR A 92 -7.47 9.74 -15.01
CA THR A 92 -6.80 10.87 -15.68
C THR A 92 -7.08 10.86 -17.18
N ILE A 93 -6.99 9.69 -17.82
CA ILE A 93 -7.23 9.58 -19.26
C ILE A 93 -8.71 9.78 -19.60
N THR A 94 -9.61 9.12 -18.89
CA THR A 94 -11.05 9.12 -19.22
C THR A 94 -11.71 10.45 -18.89
N ASP A 95 -11.41 11.01 -17.74
CA ASP A 95 -12.16 12.14 -17.19
C ASP A 95 -11.52 13.47 -17.61
N PHE A 96 -10.18 13.56 -17.63
CA PHE A 96 -9.49 14.80 -17.98
C PHE A 96 -9.11 14.89 -19.46
N LEU A 97 -8.57 13.81 -20.06
CA LEU A 97 -8.03 13.88 -21.42
C LEU A 97 -9.03 13.50 -22.51
N ARG A 98 -9.97 12.60 -22.24
CA ARG A 98 -10.95 12.13 -23.24
C ARG A 98 -12.25 12.93 -23.23
N CYS A 99 -12.58 13.61 -22.13
CA CYS A 99 -13.82 14.38 -22.01
C CYS A 99 -13.91 15.59 -22.97
N GLY A 100 -12.80 16.03 -23.57
CA GLY A 100 -12.77 17.19 -24.50
C GLY A 100 -12.47 16.89 -25.97
N ASP A 101 -11.86 15.76 -26.31
CA ASP A 101 -11.15 15.62 -27.59
C ASP A 101 -11.89 14.77 -28.63
N GLY A 102 -12.89 13.94 -28.25
CA GLY A 102 -13.82 13.20 -29.13
C GLY A 102 -13.22 12.25 -30.21
N ARG A 103 -11.90 12.29 -30.41
CA ARG A 103 -11.19 11.65 -31.52
C ARG A 103 -10.54 10.34 -31.06
N PRO A 104 -10.72 9.23 -31.79
CA PRO A 104 -10.04 7.99 -31.48
C PRO A 104 -8.53 8.16 -31.72
N ARG A 105 -7.74 8.12 -30.64
CA ARG A 105 -6.28 8.10 -30.74
C ARG A 105 -5.81 6.70 -31.15
N PRO A 106 -4.75 6.58 -31.95
CA PRO A 106 -4.17 5.27 -32.28
C PRO A 106 -3.71 4.55 -31.01
N GLU A 107 -3.90 3.24 -30.96
CA GLU A 107 -3.64 2.40 -29.77
C GLU A 107 -2.23 2.59 -29.19
N LYS A 108 -1.21 2.67 -30.05
CA LYS A 108 0.18 2.95 -29.65
C LYS A 108 0.38 4.32 -28.99
N ALA A 109 -0.42 5.33 -29.35
CA ALA A 109 -0.35 6.64 -28.71
C ALA A 109 -1.08 6.64 -27.37
N GLN A 110 -2.17 5.87 -27.25
CA GLN A 110 -2.91 5.71 -25.99
C GLN A 110 -2.10 4.94 -24.95
N LEU A 111 -1.41 3.87 -25.34
CA LEU A 111 -0.53 3.12 -24.44
C LEU A 111 0.66 3.96 -23.97
N ARG A 112 1.30 4.72 -24.88
CA ARG A 112 2.38 5.65 -24.50
C ARG A 112 1.90 6.73 -23.54
N LEU A 113 0.72 7.29 -23.78
CA LEU A 113 0.10 8.28 -22.90
C LEU A 113 -0.16 7.70 -21.50
N ALA A 114 -0.75 6.50 -21.44
CA ALA A 114 -0.98 5.81 -20.17
C ALA A 114 0.33 5.56 -19.40
N HIS A 115 1.37 5.09 -20.09
CA HIS A 115 2.68 4.85 -19.49
C HIS A 115 3.27 6.13 -18.86
N TRP A 116 3.24 7.26 -19.59
CA TRP A 116 3.74 8.53 -19.07
C TRP A 116 2.92 9.07 -17.90
N ILE A 117 1.59 8.92 -17.94
CA ILE A 117 0.72 9.32 -16.83
C ILE A 117 1.00 8.45 -15.60
N THR A 118 1.17 7.14 -15.75
CA THR A 118 1.53 6.24 -14.64
C THR A 118 2.88 6.63 -14.02
N ILE A 119 3.90 6.93 -14.84
CA ILE A 119 5.18 7.45 -14.35
C ILE A 119 4.98 8.77 -13.59
N GLY A 120 4.18 9.69 -14.16
CA GLY A 120 3.87 10.98 -13.52
C GLY A 120 3.25 10.82 -12.13
N TRP A 121 2.25 9.94 -11.99
CA TRP A 121 1.64 9.62 -10.69
C TRP A 121 2.62 8.95 -9.73
N GLY A 122 3.50 8.08 -10.23
CA GLY A 122 4.57 7.47 -9.42
C GLY A 122 5.55 8.51 -8.87
N VAL A 123 6.02 9.43 -9.71
CA VAL A 123 6.89 10.54 -9.29
C VAL A 123 6.17 11.45 -8.30
N PHE A 124 4.89 11.77 -8.55
CA PHE A 124 4.08 12.56 -7.63
C PHE A 124 3.95 11.89 -6.26
N ALA A 125 3.66 10.58 -6.21
CA ALA A 125 3.56 9.82 -4.97
C ALA A 125 4.90 9.77 -4.20
N ILE A 126 6.04 9.64 -4.89
CA ILE A 126 7.36 9.72 -4.26
C ILE A 126 7.59 11.14 -3.72
N GLY A 127 7.23 12.18 -4.47
CA GLY A 127 7.36 13.57 -4.06
C GLY A 127 6.54 13.88 -2.80
N THR A 128 5.28 13.44 -2.73
CA THR A 128 4.45 13.64 -1.53
C THR A 128 4.96 12.85 -0.33
N ALA A 129 5.49 11.64 -0.53
CA ALA A 129 6.12 10.86 0.54
C ALA A 129 7.37 11.56 1.11
N LEU A 130 8.22 12.12 0.24
CA LEU A 130 9.39 12.89 0.67
C LEU A 130 9.00 14.17 1.40
N LEU A 131 7.96 14.86 0.92
CA LEU A 131 7.43 16.06 1.57
C LEU A 131 6.87 15.74 2.97
N ALA A 132 6.08 14.66 3.10
CA ALA A 132 5.53 14.22 4.39
C ALA A 132 6.64 13.93 5.40
N ARG A 133 7.69 13.20 5.00
CA ARG A 133 8.86 12.94 5.85
C ARG A 133 9.57 14.22 6.27
N HIS A 134 9.66 15.21 5.38
CA HIS A 134 10.29 16.49 5.70
C HIS A 134 9.45 17.31 6.70
N LEU A 135 8.13 17.25 6.60
CA LEU A 135 7.22 17.89 7.55
C LEU A 135 7.29 17.24 8.94
N ASP A 136 7.27 15.91 9.03
CA ASP A 136 7.40 15.19 10.30
C ASP A 136 8.72 15.48 11.01
N SER A 137 9.82 15.58 10.24
CA SER A 137 11.13 15.94 10.79
C SER A 137 11.20 17.35 11.39
N LYS A 138 10.32 18.26 10.97
CA LYS A 138 10.26 19.64 11.47
C LYS A 138 9.25 19.82 12.61
N VAL A 139 8.20 18.98 12.66
CA VAL A 139 7.16 19.03 13.70
C VAL A 139 7.61 18.30 14.98
N THR A 140 8.59 17.41 14.88
CA THR A 140 9.12 16.60 16.01
C THR A 140 10.42 17.20 16.61
N ILE A 141 10.64 18.52 16.46
CA ILE A 141 11.70 19.27 17.16
C ILE A 141 11.05 20.13 18.25
#